data_AF-A0A7C9ABV2-F1
#
_entry.id   AF-A0A7C9ABV2-F1
#
_cell.length_a   1.000
_cell.length_b   1.000
_cell.length_c   1.000
_cell.angle_alpha   90.00
_cell.angle_beta   90.00
_cell.angle_gamma   90.00
#
_symmetry.space_group_name_H-M   'P 1'
#
loop_
_entity.id
_entity.type
_entity.pdbx_description
1 polymer ?
#
loop_
_entity_poly.entity_id
_entity_poly.type
_entity_poly.pdbx_seq_one_letter_code
_entity_poly.pdbx_strand_id
1 'polypeptide(L)'
;MVSKAMAKPDDEIIDWLPTPLRNRLKTLRQTEDFKKRSKQNSANKRIGPKAGTVHTSGSISAEETARRMALRDKKMPTAAELFEEMHTKKEGTEKVFCDKRAKSVWDEYQRLKLNASQTGEQVNDDELFL
;
A
#
# COMPACT_ATOMS: atom_id res chain seq x y z
N MET A 1 -1.72 -12.74 39.18
CA MET A 1 -2.39 -12.51 37.88
C MET A 1 -1.74 -13.47 36.88
N VAL A 2 -2.48 -14.48 36.40
CA VAL A 2 -1.92 -15.46 35.46
C VAL A 2 -1.93 -14.83 34.07
N SER A 3 -0.74 -14.62 33.51
CA SER A 3 -0.57 -14.21 32.13
C SER A 3 -1.20 -15.26 31.23
N LYS A 4 -2.26 -14.88 30.51
CA LYS A 4 -2.83 -15.71 29.45
C LYS A 4 -1.79 -15.74 28.33
N ALA A 5 -0.97 -16.79 28.30
CA ALA A 5 -0.15 -17.08 27.14
C ALA A 5 -1.08 -17.20 25.94
N MET A 6 -1.00 -16.26 25.00
CA MET A 6 -1.71 -16.38 23.74
C MET A 6 -1.20 -17.66 23.07
N ALA A 7 -2.10 -18.63 22.88
CA ALA A 7 -1.80 -19.83 22.11
C ALA A 7 -1.23 -19.39 20.75
N LYS A 8 -0.19 -20.08 20.27
CA LYS A 8 0.38 -19.79 18.96
C LYS A 8 -0.75 -19.95 17.93
N PRO A 9 -0.94 -19.01 16.99
CA PRO A 9 -2.08 -19.00 16.05
C PRO A 9 -2.15 -20.22 15.11
N ASP A 10 -1.19 -21.14 15.18
CA ASP A 10 -1.13 -22.36 14.37
C ASP A 10 -2.07 -23.50 14.86
N ASP A 11 -2.61 -23.37 16.08
CA ASP A 11 -3.42 -24.39 16.76
C ASP A 11 -4.92 -24.04 16.88
N GLU A 12 -5.35 -22.86 16.43
CA GLU A 12 -6.78 -22.57 16.34
C GLU A 12 -7.40 -23.34 15.18
N ILE A 13 -8.43 -24.14 15.50
CA ILE A 13 -9.25 -24.84 14.52
C ILE A 13 -9.95 -23.77 13.68
N ILE A 14 -9.41 -23.53 12.49
CA ILE A 14 -10.02 -22.63 11.50
C ILE A 14 -11.14 -23.43 10.83
N ASP A 15 -12.37 -23.13 11.23
CA ASP A 15 -13.60 -23.82 10.81
C ASP A 15 -13.81 -23.80 9.28
N TRP A 16 -13.34 -22.74 8.59
CA TRP A 16 -13.50 -22.61 7.14
C TRP A 16 -12.50 -23.43 6.31
N LEU A 17 -11.43 -23.97 6.90
CA LEU A 17 -10.39 -24.72 6.18
C LEU A 17 -10.37 -26.20 6.61
N PRO A 18 -10.80 -27.14 5.73
CA PRO A 18 -10.79 -28.56 6.04
C PRO A 18 -9.42 -29.07 6.51
N THR A 19 -9.42 -29.88 7.58
CA THR A 19 -8.21 -30.45 8.20
C THR A 19 -7.26 -31.13 7.20
N PRO A 20 -7.74 -31.94 6.22
CA PRO A 20 -6.83 -32.57 5.25
C PRO A 20 -6.07 -31.55 4.40
N LEU A 21 -6.73 -30.47 3.98
CA LEU A 21 -6.12 -29.41 3.19
C LEU A 21 -5.12 -28.61 4.03
N ARG A 22 -5.45 -28.31 5.29
CA ARG A 22 -4.51 -27.67 6.22
C ARG A 22 -3.23 -28.48 6.37
N ASN A 23 -3.35 -29.78 6.63
CA ASN A 23 -2.19 -30.65 6.82
C ASN A 23 -1.34 -30.69 5.55
N ARG A 24 -1.97 -30.77 4.37
CA ARG A 24 -1.26 -30.69 3.08
C ARG A 24 -0.50 -29.36 2.92
N LEU A 25 -1.12 -28.23 3.27
CA LEU A 25 -0.45 -26.92 3.22
C LEU A 25 0.72 -26.83 4.22
N LYS A 26 0.55 -27.38 5.43
CA LYS A 26 1.64 -27.47 6.43
C LYS A 26 2.81 -28.27 5.87
N THR A 27 2.57 -29.43 5.24
CA THR A 27 3.61 -30.23 4.59
C THR A 27 4.28 -29.49 3.44
N LEU A 28 3.50 -28.87 2.54
CA LEU A 28 4.02 -28.09 1.42
C LEU A 28 4.95 -26.97 1.89
N ARG A 29 4.58 -26.26 2.97
CA ARG A 29 5.39 -25.18 3.55
C ARG A 29 6.76 -25.66 4.05
N GLN A 30 6.89 -26.94 4.42
CA GLN A 30 8.14 -27.53 4.87
C GLN A 30 9.05 -28.03 3.73
N THR A 31 8.54 -28.11 2.50
CA THR A 31 9.35 -28.52 1.34
C THR A 31 10.47 -27.51 1.06
N GLU A 32 11.62 -28.00 0.62
CA GLU A 32 12.76 -27.14 0.29
C GLU A 32 12.47 -26.22 -0.90
N ASP A 33 11.70 -26.68 -1.88
CA ASP A 33 11.26 -25.84 -3.00
C ASP A 33 10.45 -24.63 -2.52
N PHE A 34 9.46 -24.86 -1.65
CA PHE A 34 8.67 -23.78 -1.07
C PHE A 34 9.54 -22.79 -0.29
N LYS A 35 10.43 -23.30 0.58
CA LYS A 35 11.32 -22.44 1.38
C LYS A 35 12.24 -21.61 0.49
N LYS A 36 12.81 -22.21 -0.57
CA LYS A 36 13.66 -21.53 -1.55
C LYS A 36 12.90 -20.41 -2.25
N ARG A 37 11.72 -20.71 -2.80
CA ARG A 37 10.87 -19.72 -3.48
C ARG A 37 10.41 -18.61 -2.53
N SER A 38 10.06 -18.96 -1.30
CA SER A 38 9.68 -18.00 -0.28
C SER A 38 10.83 -17.05 0.09
N LYS A 39 12.05 -17.57 0.27
CA LYS A 39 13.25 -16.74 0.53
C LYS A 39 13.54 -15.82 -0.65
N GLN A 40 13.50 -16.35 -1.88
CA GLN A 40 13.73 -15.55 -3.08
C GLN A 40 12.70 -14.43 -3.21
N ASN A 41 11.41 -14.73 -3.01
CA ASN A 41 10.35 -13.72 -3.06
C ASN A 41 10.56 -12.63 -2.01
N SER A 42 10.93 -13.00 -0.78
CA SER A 42 11.26 -12.04 0.28
C SER A 42 12.48 -11.17 -0.08
N ALA A 43 13.50 -11.74 -0.72
CA ALA A 43 14.66 -10.99 -1.20
C ALA A 43 14.28 -10.03 -2.33
N ASN A 44 13.49 -10.48 -3.30
CA ASN A 44 13.02 -9.66 -4.43
C ASN A 44 12.18 -8.46 -3.96
N LYS A 45 11.39 -8.61 -2.90
CA LYS A 45 10.64 -7.49 -2.30
C LYS A 45 11.54 -6.41 -1.68
N ARG A 46 12.78 -6.76 -1.35
CA ARG A 46 13.77 -5.89 -0.68
C ARG A 46 14.84 -5.34 -1.62
N ILE A 47 14.97 -5.89 -2.83
CA ILE A 47 16.05 -5.57 -3.77
C ILE A 47 15.45 -5.09 -5.10
N GLY A 48 15.94 -3.96 -5.60
CA GLY A 48 15.57 -3.40 -6.91
C GLY A 48 14.86 -2.04 -6.84
N PRO A 49 14.60 -1.40 -7.99
CA PRO A 49 14.05 -0.04 -8.07
C PRO A 49 12.60 0.10 -7.58
N LYS A 50 11.91 -1.02 -7.36
CA LYS A 50 10.55 -1.11 -6.79
C LYS A 50 10.54 -1.70 -5.38
N ALA A 51 11.72 -1.95 -4.79
CA ALA A 51 11.82 -2.47 -3.44
C ALA A 51 11.33 -1.43 -2.43
N GLY A 52 10.51 -1.87 -1.48
CA GLY A 52 9.96 -0.99 -0.44
C GLY A 52 8.89 -0.01 -0.93
N THR A 53 8.39 -0.13 -2.16
CA THR A 53 7.15 0.56 -2.55
C THR A 53 5.97 -0.04 -1.79
N VAL A 54 5.26 0.79 -1.03
CA VAL A 54 4.17 0.37 -0.16
C VAL A 54 2.94 1.19 -0.52
N HIS A 55 1.93 0.49 -1.02
CA HIS A 55 0.63 1.06 -1.34
C HIS A 55 -0.34 0.83 -0.17
N THR A 56 -1.12 1.83 0.22
CA THR A 56 -2.02 1.71 1.38
C THR A 56 -3.41 1.20 1.02
N SER A 57 -3.83 1.27 -0.25
CA SER A 57 -5.21 0.93 -0.63
C SER A 57 -5.52 -0.57 -0.64
N GLY A 58 -4.54 -1.42 -0.36
CA GLY A 58 -4.73 -2.88 -0.32
C GLY A 58 -5.31 -3.41 -1.64
N SER A 59 -6.48 -4.04 -1.57
CA SER A 59 -7.19 -4.59 -2.74
C SER A 59 -8.21 -3.63 -3.36
N ILE A 60 -8.32 -2.40 -2.87
CA ILE A 60 -9.22 -1.38 -3.42
C ILE A 60 -8.56 -0.76 -4.64
N SER A 61 -9.29 -0.67 -5.75
CA SER A 61 -8.81 -0.04 -6.98
C SER A 61 -8.70 1.49 -6.83
N ALA A 62 -7.92 2.12 -7.72
CA ALA A 62 -7.86 3.57 -7.80
C ALA A 62 -9.24 4.18 -8.11
N GLU A 63 -10.01 3.55 -9.00
CA GLU A 63 -11.37 3.95 -9.37
C GLU A 63 -12.33 3.95 -8.19
N GLU A 64 -12.32 2.88 -7.38
CA GLU A 64 -13.18 2.82 -6.20
C GLU A 64 -12.73 3.81 -5.12
N THR A 65 -11.41 4.03 -4.98
CA THR A 65 -10.89 5.09 -4.09
C THR A 65 -11.38 6.46 -4.54
N ALA A 66 -11.28 6.77 -5.83
CA ALA A 66 -11.75 8.03 -6.40
C ALA A 66 -13.26 8.22 -6.21
N ARG A 67 -14.06 7.16 -6.41
CA ARG A 67 -15.51 7.17 -6.16
C ARG A 67 -15.83 7.48 -4.69
N ARG A 68 -15.09 6.87 -3.75
CA ARG A 68 -15.26 7.11 -2.31
C ARG A 68 -14.88 8.52 -1.91
N MET A 69 -13.78 9.05 -2.46
CA MET A 69 -13.39 10.45 -2.27
C MET A 69 -14.44 11.40 -2.82
N ALA A 70 -14.96 11.12 -4.02
CA ALA A 70 -16.01 11.94 -4.62
C ALA A 70 -17.29 11.97 -3.80
N LEU A 71 -17.67 10.84 -3.18
CA LEU A 71 -18.80 10.79 -2.27
C LEU A 71 -18.56 11.55 -0.97
N ARG A 72 -17.33 11.46 -0.41
CA ARG A 72 -16.93 12.13 0.84
C ARG A 72 -16.85 13.65 0.68
N ASP A 73 -16.17 14.09 -0.37
CA ASP A 73 -15.77 15.47 -0.60
C ASP A 73 -16.74 16.20 -1.55
N LYS A 74 -17.77 15.48 -2.07
CA LYS A 74 -18.79 15.95 -3.02
C LYS A 74 -18.21 16.52 -4.32
N LYS A 75 -16.99 16.13 -4.67
CA LYS A 75 -16.24 16.57 -5.85
C LYS A 75 -15.31 15.46 -6.31
N MET A 76 -15.19 15.24 -7.62
CA MET A 76 -14.18 14.31 -8.14
C MET A 76 -12.77 14.76 -7.74
N PRO A 77 -11.94 13.85 -7.19
CA PRO A 77 -10.56 14.18 -6.84
C PRO A 77 -9.71 14.37 -8.09
N THR A 78 -8.69 15.22 -7.98
CA THR A 78 -7.62 15.30 -8.99
C THR A 78 -6.70 14.08 -8.91
N ALA A 79 -5.89 13.86 -9.94
CA ALA A 79 -4.88 12.80 -9.97
C ALA A 79 -3.91 12.90 -8.79
N ALA A 80 -3.50 14.13 -8.44
CA ALA A 80 -2.64 14.41 -7.30
C ALA A 80 -3.33 14.08 -5.97
N GLU A 81 -4.59 14.52 -5.75
CA GLU A 81 -5.35 14.22 -4.53
C GLU A 81 -5.57 12.71 -4.35
N LEU A 82 -5.90 12.01 -5.44
CA LEU A 82 -6.06 10.56 -5.45
C LEU A 82 -4.74 9.86 -5.11
N PHE A 83 -3.63 10.32 -5.69
CA PHE A 83 -2.30 9.77 -5.40
C PHE A 83 -1.92 9.95 -3.92
N GLU A 84 -2.12 11.14 -3.35
CA GLU A 84 -1.83 11.41 -1.94
C GLU A 84 -2.63 10.48 -1.03
N GLU A 85 -3.92 10.31 -1.26
CA GLU A 85 -4.78 9.43 -0.45
C GLU A 85 -4.32 7.96 -0.51
N MET A 86 -3.86 7.49 -1.67
CA MET A 86 -3.44 6.11 -1.90
C MET A 86 -2.01 5.78 -1.45
N HIS A 87 -1.19 6.80 -1.20
CA HIS A 87 0.23 6.63 -0.83
C HIS A 87 0.60 7.25 0.51
N THR A 88 -0.36 7.84 1.23
CA THR A 88 -0.18 8.31 2.60
C THR A 88 -0.89 7.44 3.61
N LYS A 89 -0.38 7.48 4.84
CA LYS A 89 -1.01 6.93 6.04
C LYS A 89 -1.11 8.03 7.10
N LYS A 90 -2.04 7.88 8.03
CA LYS A 90 -2.12 8.76 9.19
C LYS A 90 -1.08 8.35 10.23
N GLU A 91 -0.19 9.26 10.60
CA GLU A 91 0.66 9.15 11.78
C GLU A 91 0.26 10.27 12.75
N GLY A 92 -0.52 9.93 13.78
CA GLY A 92 -1.15 10.92 14.65
C GLY A 92 -2.14 11.80 13.87
N THR A 93 -1.89 13.10 13.84
CA THR A 93 -2.70 14.09 13.10
C THR A 93 -2.18 14.35 11.68
N GLU A 94 -1.00 13.84 11.32
CA GLU A 94 -0.35 14.14 10.04
C GLU A 94 -0.53 13.02 9.02
N LYS A 95 -0.57 13.38 7.73
CA LYS A 95 -0.46 12.43 6.63
C LYS A 95 1.01 12.28 6.25
N VAL A 96 1.53 11.05 6.28
CA VAL A 96 2.92 10.74 5.94
C VAL A 96 2.94 9.75 4.80
N PHE A 97 3.82 9.97 3.81
CA PHE A 97 4.01 9.05 2.69
C PHE A 97 4.57 7.70 3.15
N CYS A 98 4.02 6.62 2.60
CA CYS A 98 4.36 5.26 3.01
C CYS A 98 5.71 4.78 2.48
N ASP A 99 6.19 5.40 1.39
CA ASP A 99 7.50 5.13 0.86
C ASP A 99 8.17 6.39 0.28
N LYS A 100 9.51 6.31 0.15
CA LYS A 100 10.34 7.44 -0.32
C LYS A 100 10.03 7.82 -1.75
N ARG A 101 9.63 6.87 -2.59
CA ARG A 101 9.36 7.12 -4.01
C ARG A 101 8.08 7.93 -4.17
N ALA A 102 7.04 7.56 -3.43
CA ALA A 102 5.80 8.33 -3.42
C ALA A 102 6.03 9.75 -2.93
N LYS A 103 6.85 9.93 -1.89
CA LYS A 103 7.28 11.25 -1.44
C LYS A 103 8.01 12.02 -2.54
N SER A 104 8.96 11.41 -3.25
CA SER A 104 9.70 12.08 -4.33
C SER A 104 8.79 12.53 -5.48
N VAL A 105 7.83 11.71 -5.89
CA VAL A 105 6.84 12.07 -6.91
C VAL A 105 6.00 13.27 -6.44
N TRP A 106 5.56 13.25 -5.19
CA TRP A 106 4.81 14.37 -4.61
C TRP A 106 5.64 15.65 -4.53
N ASP A 107 6.86 15.57 -4.03
CA ASP A 107 7.77 16.72 -3.90
C ASP A 107 8.07 17.33 -5.29
N GLU A 108 8.18 16.51 -6.35
CA GLU A 108 8.34 16.97 -7.72
C GLU A 108 7.10 17.69 -8.25
N TYR A 109 5.90 17.12 -8.07
CA TYR A 109 4.64 17.77 -8.40
C TYR A 109 4.50 19.13 -7.72
N GLN A 110 4.79 19.21 -6.42
CA GLN A 110 4.73 20.46 -5.66
C GLN A 110 5.71 21.51 -6.20
N ARG A 111 6.92 21.09 -6.60
CA ARG A 111 7.91 21.97 -7.25
C ARG A 111 7.39 22.51 -8.58
N LEU A 112 6.80 21.65 -9.42
CA LEU A 112 6.24 22.08 -10.71
C LEU A 112 5.06 23.04 -10.51
N LYS A 113 4.20 22.77 -9.51
CA LYS A 113 3.05 23.62 -9.17
C LYS A 113 3.48 24.99 -8.68
N LEU A 114 4.52 25.05 -7.85
CA LEU A 114 5.11 26.30 -7.41
C LEU A 114 5.66 27.10 -8.59
N ASN A 115 6.39 26.46 -9.50
CA ASN A 115 6.95 27.14 -10.67
C ASN A 115 5.85 27.70 -11.58
N ALA A 116 4.80 26.94 -11.87
CA ALA A 116 3.65 27.38 -12.66
C ALA A 116 2.94 28.59 -12.02
N SER A 117 2.80 28.59 -10.70
CA SER A 117 2.21 29.73 -9.97
C SER A 117 3.05 31.00 -10.07
N GLN A 118 4.38 30.87 -10.22
CA GLN A 118 5.32 32.00 -10.35
C GLN A 118 5.36 32.56 -11.77
N THR A 119 5.14 31.72 -12.80
CA THR A 119 5.07 32.15 -14.21
C THR A 119 3.70 32.71 -14.60
N GLY A 120 2.68 32.57 -13.73
CA GLY A 120 1.32 33.04 -13.99
C GLY A 120 0.56 32.14 -14.98
N GLU A 121 1.07 30.94 -15.25
CA GLU A 121 0.47 29.98 -16.15
C GLU A 121 -0.63 29.20 -15.43
N GLN A 122 -1.85 29.19 -15.98
CA GLN A 122 -2.90 28.32 -15.48
C GLN A 122 -2.62 26.90 -15.94
N VAL A 123 -2.17 26.05 -15.02
CA VAL A 123 -1.90 24.64 -15.29
C VAL A 123 -2.91 23.78 -14.54
N ASN A 124 -3.46 22.78 -15.24
CA ASN A 124 -4.37 21.80 -14.64
C ASN A 124 -3.56 20.83 -13.76
N ASP A 125 -3.99 20.64 -12.50
CA ASP A 125 -3.36 19.72 -11.56
C ASP A 125 -3.26 18.28 -12.11
N ASP A 126 -4.22 17.85 -12.94
CA ASP A 126 -4.20 16.53 -13.57
C ASP A 126 -3.12 16.40 -14.65
N GLU A 127 -2.86 17.47 -15.41
CA GLU A 127 -1.83 17.49 -16.45
C GLU A 127 -0.43 17.63 -15.84
N LEU A 128 -0.33 18.31 -14.70
CA LEU A 128 0.92 18.54 -14.00
C LEU A 128 1.45 17.31 -13.26
N PHE A 129 0.56 16.37 -12.92
CA PHE A 129 0.88 15.19 -12.13
C PHE A 129 1.23 13.95 -12.99
N LEU A 130 1.00 14.00 -14.30
CA LEU A 130 1.25 12.91 -15.26
C LEU A 130 2.64 12.99 -15.90
#